data_AF-A0A3A5APV5-F1
#
_entry.id   AF-A0A3A5APV5-F1
#
_cell.length_a   1.000
_cell.length_b   1.000
_cell.length_c   1.000
_cell.angle_alpha   90.00
_cell.angle_beta   90.00
_cell.angle_gamma   90.00
#
_symmetry.space_group_name_H-M   'P 1'
#
loop_
_entity.id
_entity.type
_entity.pdbx_description
1 polymer ?
#
loop_
_entity_poly.entity_id
_entity_poly.type
_entity_poly.pdbx_seq_one_letter_code
_entity_poly.pdbx_strand_id
1 'polypeptide(L)'
;MEEIAAKHSPEVRLKKVAGRGQRERKMRGLDPEEWERRLRVRYPMLQYFSDRAFGVEIETFGLKYSISPGDQDMIPPYKIASRAADGTLLPQVFERSGLHLNGCFPDEPKYSAWAFVLDETIKGAGGSELVSPILSGLKGIAQVYDALLLLKEFPEIQVNETCGFHVHHGVDPERFGESQLFQLLRIVSIFEGYIYRLLPEERRQAEACRPLEIDLYDWYRNDTRRRHPVVQNVWYSPENLNDPEVPRNRKIHPTRYHGLNLHSYWYRQTIEFRYFPSLLDEPEELMQWIIFTQFLIEWSEGRRPQLEYLPKTNKWMNTLYKIYQGTGMLSHIRFPGSLNHSAGEKDV
;
A
#
# COMPACT_ATOMS: atom_id res chain seq x y z
N MET A 1 -27.01 -25.51 -1.88
CA MET A 1 -26.16 -25.15 -0.73
C MET A 1 -24.83 -25.91 -0.75
N GLU A 2 -24.79 -27.18 -1.16
CA GLU A 2 -23.52 -27.95 -1.31
C GLU A 2 -22.67 -27.58 -2.54
N GLU A 3 -23.26 -27.02 -3.61
CA GLU A 3 -22.53 -26.70 -4.85
C GLU A 3 -21.67 -25.42 -4.79
N ILE A 4 -21.92 -24.53 -3.82
CA ILE A 4 -21.15 -23.28 -3.63
C ILE A 4 -19.91 -23.53 -2.74
N ALA A 5 -20.00 -24.50 -1.82
CA ALA A 5 -18.89 -24.90 -0.95
C ALA A 5 -17.76 -25.61 -1.74
N ALA A 6 -18.10 -26.36 -2.79
CA ALA A 6 -17.11 -27.06 -3.63
C ALA A 6 -16.21 -26.11 -4.46
N LYS A 7 -16.64 -24.87 -4.73
CA LYS A 7 -15.84 -23.87 -5.48
C LYS A 7 -14.77 -23.16 -4.63
N HIS A 8 -14.79 -23.34 -3.31
CA HIS A 8 -13.89 -22.68 -2.36
C HIS A 8 -13.02 -23.67 -1.56
N SER A 9 -12.93 -24.94 -1.98
CA SER A 9 -12.06 -25.89 -1.28
C SER A 9 -10.57 -25.46 -1.40
N PRO A 10 -9.76 -25.68 -0.35
CA PRO A 10 -8.33 -25.36 -0.36
C PRO A 10 -7.61 -25.94 -1.58
N GLU A 11 -7.97 -27.15 -2.01
CA GLU A 11 -7.39 -27.83 -3.18
C GLU A 11 -7.74 -27.16 -4.52
N VAL A 12 -8.96 -26.64 -4.67
CA VAL A 12 -9.37 -25.88 -5.88
C VAL A 12 -8.67 -24.51 -5.92
N ARG A 13 -8.44 -23.90 -4.75
CA ARG A 13 -7.67 -22.65 -4.61
C ARG A 13 -6.20 -22.87 -4.96
N LEU A 14 -5.58 -23.94 -4.43
CA LEU A 14 -4.21 -24.35 -4.73
C LEU A 14 -4.00 -24.66 -6.23
N LYS A 15 -4.94 -25.35 -6.89
CA LYS A 15 -4.85 -25.63 -8.34
C LYS A 15 -5.00 -24.37 -9.21
N LYS A 16 -5.86 -23.41 -8.82
CA LYS A 16 -5.98 -22.10 -9.51
C LYS A 16 -4.74 -21.23 -9.32
N VAL A 17 -4.15 -21.22 -8.13
CA VAL A 17 -2.94 -20.47 -7.79
C VAL A 17 -1.72 -21.06 -8.49
N ALA A 18 -1.57 -22.39 -8.52
CA ALA A 18 -0.51 -23.08 -9.26
C ALA A 18 -0.57 -22.78 -10.77
N GLY A 19 -1.77 -22.76 -11.37
CA GLY A 19 -1.97 -22.41 -12.79
C GLY A 19 -1.69 -20.93 -13.12
N ARG A 20 -1.84 -20.01 -12.16
CA ARG A 20 -1.44 -18.59 -12.30
C ARG A 20 0.07 -18.42 -12.18
N GLY A 21 0.70 -19.01 -11.16
CA GLY A 21 2.15 -18.96 -10.96
C GLY A 21 2.95 -19.57 -12.12
N GLN A 22 2.43 -20.61 -12.77
CA GLN A 22 3.05 -21.21 -13.96
C GLN A 22 2.90 -20.34 -15.22
N ARG A 23 1.81 -19.57 -15.36
CA ARG A 23 1.63 -18.59 -16.43
C ARG A 23 2.53 -17.37 -16.23
N GLU A 24 2.71 -16.92 -15.00
CA GLU A 24 3.53 -15.74 -14.67
C GLU A 24 5.03 -16.02 -14.73
N ARG A 25 5.49 -17.21 -14.31
CA ARG A 25 6.88 -17.65 -14.60
C ARG A 25 7.17 -17.70 -16.11
N LYS A 26 6.17 -18.01 -16.94
CA LYS A 26 6.28 -17.96 -18.41
C LYS A 26 6.31 -16.52 -18.97
N MET A 27 5.79 -15.53 -18.23
CA MET A 27 5.79 -14.12 -18.64
C MET A 27 7.12 -13.40 -18.38
N ARG A 28 8.02 -13.96 -17.54
CA ARG A 28 9.38 -13.42 -17.31
C ARG A 28 10.37 -13.65 -18.46
N GLY A 29 10.04 -14.49 -19.43
CA GLY A 29 10.82 -14.66 -20.66
C GLY A 29 10.46 -13.65 -21.76
N LEU A 30 9.56 -12.70 -21.48
CA LEU A 30 9.14 -11.67 -22.43
C LEU A 30 10.03 -10.43 -22.31
N ASP A 31 10.20 -9.74 -23.43
CA ASP A 31 10.74 -8.39 -23.51
C ASP A 31 10.05 -7.44 -22.49
N PRO A 32 10.79 -6.65 -21.68
CA PRO A 32 10.22 -5.75 -20.67
C PRO A 32 9.12 -4.82 -21.18
N GLU A 33 9.22 -4.34 -22.42
CA GLU A 33 8.20 -3.47 -23.02
C GLU A 33 6.88 -4.21 -23.28
N GLU A 34 6.96 -5.44 -23.79
CA GLU A 34 5.79 -6.29 -24.02
C GLU A 34 5.13 -6.72 -22.70
N TRP A 35 5.94 -6.96 -21.65
CA TRP A 35 5.45 -7.21 -20.30
C TRP A 35 4.66 -6.03 -19.76
N GLU A 36 5.24 -4.83 -19.79
CA GLU A 36 4.60 -3.60 -19.36
C GLU A 36 3.30 -3.34 -20.12
N ARG A 37 3.31 -3.48 -21.45
CA ARG A 37 2.13 -3.28 -22.30
C ARG A 37 0.98 -4.22 -21.87
N ARG A 38 1.28 -5.49 -21.61
CA ARG A 38 0.28 -6.47 -21.13
C ARG A 38 -0.26 -6.13 -19.75
N LEU A 39 0.59 -5.68 -18.83
CA LEU A 39 0.16 -5.25 -17.50
C LEU A 39 -0.80 -4.05 -17.60
N ARG A 40 -0.49 -3.04 -18.43
CA ARG A 40 -1.36 -1.87 -18.62
C ARG A 40 -2.72 -2.21 -19.23
N VAL A 41 -2.80 -3.25 -20.04
CA VAL A 41 -4.08 -3.79 -20.56
C VAL A 41 -4.86 -4.52 -19.45
N ARG A 42 -4.17 -5.32 -18.64
CA ARG A 42 -4.78 -6.11 -17.55
C ARG A 42 -5.22 -5.24 -16.36
N TYR A 43 -4.46 -4.19 -16.08
CA TYR A 43 -4.65 -3.28 -14.94
C TYR A 43 -4.75 -1.84 -15.43
N PRO A 44 -5.96 -1.37 -15.78
CA PRO A 44 -6.16 -0.05 -16.38
C PRO A 44 -5.61 1.11 -15.55
N MET A 45 -5.61 1.00 -14.22
CA MET A 45 -5.04 2.03 -13.34
C MET A 45 -3.54 2.25 -13.59
N LEU A 46 -2.80 1.26 -14.10
CA LEU A 46 -1.40 1.41 -14.45
C LEU A 46 -1.18 2.46 -15.55
N GLN A 47 -2.17 2.71 -16.42
CA GLN A 47 -2.07 3.76 -17.44
C GLN A 47 -1.78 5.14 -16.85
N TYR A 48 -2.14 5.35 -15.59
CA TYR A 48 -2.01 6.61 -14.87
C TYR A 48 -0.93 6.58 -13.79
N PHE A 49 -0.22 5.46 -13.65
CA PHE A 49 0.81 5.27 -12.64
C PHE A 49 2.11 5.98 -13.04
N SER A 50 2.65 6.77 -12.12
CA SER A 50 3.90 7.52 -12.29
C SER A 50 5.09 6.83 -11.64
N ASP A 51 6.26 7.47 -11.75
CA ASP A 51 7.52 7.09 -11.12
C ASP A 51 7.69 7.65 -9.69
N ARG A 52 6.60 8.09 -9.03
CA ARG A 52 6.65 8.48 -7.61
C ARG A 52 7.32 7.39 -6.77
N ALA A 53 8.19 7.82 -5.86
CA ALA A 53 8.86 6.96 -4.90
C ALA A 53 7.86 6.42 -3.87
N PHE A 54 7.95 5.12 -3.60
CA PHE A 54 7.16 4.44 -2.57
C PHE A 54 7.98 3.37 -1.86
N GLY A 55 7.51 2.91 -0.71
CA GLY A 55 8.01 1.75 0.01
C GLY A 55 6.86 0.90 0.54
N VAL A 56 7.11 -0.37 0.82
CA VAL A 56 6.11 -1.28 1.37
C VAL A 56 6.64 -2.00 2.61
N GLU A 57 5.75 -2.27 3.56
CA GLU A 57 5.98 -3.13 4.71
C GLU A 57 5.01 -4.31 4.59
N ILE A 58 5.53 -5.54 4.47
CA ILE A 58 4.75 -6.77 4.32
C ILE A 58 4.81 -7.53 5.64
N GLU A 59 3.79 -7.41 6.48
CA GLU A 59 3.71 -8.12 7.75
C GLU A 59 3.40 -9.60 7.55
N THR A 60 4.11 -10.48 8.26
CA THR A 60 3.95 -11.93 8.26
C THR A 60 4.26 -12.52 9.64
N PHE A 61 3.85 -13.77 9.88
CA PHE A 61 4.33 -14.57 11.01
C PHE A 61 4.95 -15.88 10.51
N GLY A 62 5.64 -16.59 11.40
CA GLY A 62 6.26 -17.88 11.12
C GLY A 62 7.71 -17.81 10.61
N LEU A 63 8.29 -16.60 10.51
CA LEU A 63 9.70 -16.44 10.19
C LEU A 63 10.55 -17.05 11.34
N LYS A 64 11.45 -17.97 10.99
CA LYS A 64 12.38 -18.58 11.96
C LYS A 64 13.63 -17.73 12.02
N TYR A 65 13.88 -17.08 13.14
CA TYR A 65 15.06 -16.28 13.38
C TYR A 65 15.55 -16.40 14.84
N SER A 66 16.74 -15.88 15.09
CA SER A 66 17.25 -15.64 16.44
C SER A 66 17.61 -14.16 16.60
N ILE A 67 17.32 -13.57 17.75
CA ILE A 67 17.67 -12.18 18.06
C ILE A 67 18.57 -12.17 19.30
N SER A 68 19.51 -11.23 19.35
CA SER A 68 20.36 -10.92 20.49
C SER A 68 20.09 -9.49 20.97
N PRO A 69 20.35 -9.14 22.24
CA PRO A 69 20.10 -7.79 22.78
C PRO A 69 20.78 -6.63 22.03
N GLY A 70 21.78 -6.91 21.19
CA GLY A 70 22.47 -5.91 20.35
C GLY A 70 21.92 -5.77 18.93
N ASP A 71 20.99 -6.63 18.52
CA ASP A 71 20.28 -6.44 17.26
C ASP A 71 19.28 -5.30 17.46
N GLN A 72 19.25 -4.35 16.52
CA GLN A 72 18.21 -3.32 16.51
C GLN A 72 16.86 -3.95 16.11
N ASP A 73 15.87 -3.14 15.73
CA ASP A 73 14.60 -3.62 15.15
C ASP A 73 14.79 -4.52 13.91
N MET A 74 15.96 -4.54 13.26
CA MET A 74 16.22 -5.31 12.04
C MET A 74 16.82 -6.68 12.35
N ILE A 75 16.31 -7.72 11.69
CA ILE A 75 16.73 -9.12 11.82
C ILE A 75 17.88 -9.38 10.83
N PRO A 76 19.12 -9.66 11.30
CA PRO A 76 20.25 -9.91 10.41
C PRO A 76 20.03 -11.16 9.54
N PRO A 77 20.38 -11.14 8.23
CA PRO A 77 20.11 -12.26 7.33
C PRO A 77 20.75 -13.59 7.78
N TYR A 78 21.95 -13.53 8.35
CA TYR A 78 22.66 -14.71 8.89
C TYR A 78 22.02 -15.30 10.15
N LYS A 79 21.03 -14.61 10.75
CA LYS A 79 20.24 -15.12 11.88
C LYS A 79 18.89 -15.69 11.47
N ILE A 80 18.54 -15.65 10.18
CA ILE A 80 17.30 -16.23 9.62
C ILE A 80 17.54 -17.71 9.26
N ALA A 81 16.73 -18.58 9.84
CA ALA A 81 16.82 -20.04 9.71
C ALA A 81 15.66 -20.67 8.91
N SER A 82 14.73 -19.85 8.37
CA SER A 82 13.66 -20.33 7.47
C SER A 82 14.25 -20.98 6.22
N ARG A 83 13.60 -22.03 5.73
CA ARG A 83 14.08 -22.84 4.60
C ARG A 83 12.98 -23.08 3.58
N ALA A 84 13.34 -23.00 2.30
CA ALA A 84 12.47 -23.42 1.23
C ALA A 84 12.28 -24.95 1.25
N ALA A 85 11.34 -25.45 0.44
CA ALA A 85 11.04 -26.88 0.36
C ALA A 85 12.25 -27.77 -0.02
N ASP A 86 13.23 -27.21 -0.73
CA ASP A 86 14.47 -27.90 -1.11
C ASP A 86 15.59 -27.83 -0.03
N GLY A 87 15.30 -27.20 1.11
CA GLY A 87 16.24 -27.02 2.23
C GLY A 87 17.13 -25.79 2.13
N THR A 88 17.08 -25.03 1.02
CA THR A 88 17.85 -23.79 0.83
C THR A 88 17.41 -22.74 1.87
N LEU A 89 18.38 -22.04 2.47
CA LEU A 89 18.11 -20.99 3.46
C LEU A 89 17.48 -19.76 2.80
N LEU A 90 16.55 -19.10 3.50
CA LEU A 90 15.86 -17.91 3.01
C LEU A 90 16.78 -16.82 2.44
N PRO A 91 17.86 -16.39 3.13
CA PRO A 91 18.77 -15.38 2.58
C PRO A 91 19.39 -15.80 1.24
N GLN A 92 19.67 -17.10 1.06
CA GLN A 92 20.25 -17.61 -0.18
C GLN A 92 19.24 -17.61 -1.33
N VAL A 93 17.97 -17.88 -1.06
CA VAL A 93 16.88 -17.81 -2.05
C VAL A 93 16.67 -16.36 -2.51
N PHE A 94 16.66 -15.41 -1.56
CA PHE A 94 16.54 -13.98 -1.83
C PHE A 94 17.71 -13.47 -2.68
N GLU A 95 18.94 -13.81 -2.30
CA GLU A 95 20.16 -13.45 -3.04
C GLU A 95 20.15 -13.98 -4.48
N ARG A 96 19.82 -15.26 -4.68
CA ARG A 96 19.71 -15.87 -6.02
C ARG A 96 18.65 -15.22 -6.91
N SER A 97 17.65 -14.60 -6.29
CA SER A 97 16.55 -13.92 -6.98
C SER A 97 16.84 -12.44 -7.24
N GLY A 98 17.99 -11.92 -6.79
CA GLY A 98 18.39 -10.52 -6.92
C GLY A 98 17.70 -9.57 -5.94
N LEU A 99 17.00 -10.09 -4.91
CA LEU A 99 16.46 -9.28 -3.82
C LEU A 99 17.40 -9.34 -2.62
N HIS A 100 18.43 -8.49 -2.63
CA HIS A 100 19.42 -8.44 -1.56
C HIS A 100 18.78 -8.07 -0.21
N LEU A 101 19.25 -8.73 0.85
CA LEU A 101 18.83 -8.46 2.22
C LEU A 101 19.85 -7.59 2.97
N ASN A 102 19.35 -6.50 3.54
CA ASN A 102 20.09 -5.59 4.41
C ASN A 102 20.25 -6.17 5.83
N GLY A 103 21.15 -5.58 6.62
CA GLY A 103 21.37 -5.95 8.01
C GLY A 103 22.45 -7.00 8.22
N CYS A 104 23.34 -7.14 7.24
CA CYS A 104 24.55 -7.92 7.42
C CYS A 104 25.56 -7.19 8.31
N PHE A 105 25.61 -5.85 8.21
CA PHE A 105 26.51 -5.03 9.02
C PHE A 105 25.76 -3.90 9.76
N PRO A 106 26.18 -3.53 10.99
CA PRO A 106 25.49 -2.50 11.78
C PRO A 106 25.51 -1.09 11.18
N ASP A 107 26.48 -0.79 10.32
CA ASP A 107 26.72 0.49 9.66
C ASP A 107 26.04 0.62 8.29
N GLU A 108 25.41 -0.45 7.79
CA GLU A 108 24.64 -0.39 6.56
C GLU A 108 23.50 0.63 6.68
N PRO A 109 23.32 1.53 5.68
CA PRO A 109 22.18 2.43 5.67
C PRO A 109 20.89 1.61 5.72
N LYS A 110 20.04 1.91 6.71
CA LYS A 110 18.75 1.25 6.88
C LYS A 110 17.94 1.38 5.59
N TYR A 111 17.29 0.28 5.20
CA TYR A 111 16.43 0.21 4.01
C TYR A 111 17.11 0.58 2.69
N SER A 112 18.45 0.46 2.60
CA SER A 112 19.17 0.52 1.31
C SER A 112 18.91 -0.71 0.42
N ALA A 113 18.51 -1.82 1.04
CA ALA A 113 18.00 -3.03 0.42
C ALA A 113 16.80 -3.56 1.23
N TRP A 114 16.22 -4.69 0.82
CA TRP A 114 15.11 -5.32 1.54
C TRP A 114 15.54 -5.73 2.94
N ALA A 115 14.69 -5.59 3.94
CA ALA A 115 15.06 -5.90 5.33
C ALA A 115 13.93 -6.63 6.03
N PHE A 116 14.27 -7.64 6.83
CA PHE A 116 13.32 -8.18 7.81
C PHE A 116 13.42 -7.38 9.09
N VAL A 117 12.28 -6.93 9.60
CA VAL A 117 12.14 -6.12 10.81
C VAL A 117 11.25 -6.86 11.80
N LEU A 118 11.57 -6.74 13.08
CA LEU A 118 10.76 -7.29 14.16
C LEU A 118 9.45 -6.51 14.30
N ASP A 119 8.36 -7.25 14.42
CA ASP A 119 7.08 -6.68 14.80
C ASP A 119 6.39 -7.57 15.83
N GLU A 120 6.41 -7.08 17.07
CA GLU A 120 5.83 -7.74 18.24
C GLU A 120 4.30 -7.59 18.30
N THR A 121 3.71 -6.77 17.43
CA THR A 121 2.25 -6.56 17.37
C THR A 121 1.54 -7.66 16.56
N ILE A 122 2.28 -8.38 15.71
CA ILE A 122 1.76 -9.50 14.93
C ILE A 122 1.52 -10.70 15.85
N LYS A 123 0.30 -11.24 15.83
CA LYS A 123 -0.03 -12.46 16.57
C LYS A 123 0.58 -13.67 15.85
N GLY A 124 1.39 -14.44 16.56
CA GLY A 124 2.00 -15.67 16.04
C GLY A 124 3.50 -15.71 16.30
N ALA A 125 4.07 -16.90 16.40
CA ALA A 125 5.51 -17.05 16.57
C ALA A 125 6.24 -16.53 15.31
N GLY A 126 7.33 -15.79 15.50
CA GLY A 126 8.11 -15.26 14.39
C GLY A 126 7.42 -14.13 13.63
N GLY A 127 6.66 -13.27 14.33
CA GLY A 127 6.15 -12.01 13.77
C GLY A 127 7.28 -11.15 13.22
N SER A 128 7.13 -10.71 11.98
CA SER A 128 8.12 -9.88 11.28
C SER A 128 7.52 -9.16 10.07
N GLU A 129 8.14 -8.06 9.66
CA GLU A 129 7.83 -7.32 8.44
C GLU A 129 8.96 -7.48 7.43
N LEU A 130 8.63 -7.78 6.17
CA LEU A 130 9.56 -7.56 5.06
C LEU A 130 9.39 -6.13 4.54
N VAL A 131 10.39 -5.28 4.79
CA VAL A 131 10.39 -3.86 4.44
C VAL A 131 11.21 -3.65 3.16
N SER A 132 10.64 -2.95 2.19
CA SER A 132 11.33 -2.66 0.93
C SER A 132 12.35 -1.52 1.06
N PRO A 133 13.33 -1.43 0.15
CA PRO A 133 14.02 -0.16 -0.09
C PRO A 133 13.06 0.87 -0.72
N ILE A 134 13.56 2.06 -1.03
CA ILE A 134 12.79 3.03 -1.82
C ILE A 134 12.62 2.48 -3.25
N LEU A 135 11.38 2.21 -3.62
CA LEU A 135 10.95 1.70 -4.91
C LEU A 135 10.33 2.82 -5.74
N SER A 136 10.23 2.61 -7.06
CA SER A 136 9.59 3.56 -7.98
C SER A 136 9.11 2.86 -9.24
N GLY A 137 7.96 3.32 -9.75
CA GLY A 137 7.42 2.92 -11.05
C GLY A 137 7.18 1.41 -11.16
N LEU A 138 7.05 0.94 -12.41
CA LEU A 138 6.76 -0.47 -12.70
C LEU A 138 7.87 -1.41 -12.24
N LYS A 139 9.13 -0.96 -12.27
CA LYS A 139 10.27 -1.74 -11.75
C LYS A 139 10.12 -1.98 -10.24
N GLY A 140 9.69 -0.97 -9.49
CA GLY A 140 9.38 -1.10 -8.07
C GLY A 140 8.26 -2.09 -7.81
N ILE A 141 7.15 -1.96 -8.54
CA ILE A 141 6.01 -2.87 -8.46
C ILE A 141 6.41 -4.32 -8.76
N ALA A 142 7.25 -4.54 -9.77
CA ALA A 142 7.77 -5.87 -10.09
C ALA A 142 8.62 -6.45 -8.96
N GLN A 143 9.43 -5.64 -8.27
CA GLN A 143 10.17 -6.11 -7.09
C GLN A 143 9.26 -6.51 -5.93
N VAL A 144 8.19 -5.75 -5.66
CA VAL A 144 7.19 -6.14 -4.64
C VAL A 144 6.54 -7.47 -5.01
N TYR A 145 6.16 -7.63 -6.27
CA TYR A 145 5.59 -8.87 -6.78
C TYR A 145 6.53 -10.07 -6.56
N ASP A 146 7.81 -9.88 -6.88
CA ASP A 146 8.85 -10.89 -6.71
C ASP A 146 9.06 -11.24 -5.23
N ALA A 147 9.10 -10.24 -4.36
CA ALA A 147 9.21 -10.44 -2.91
C ALA A 147 8.05 -11.27 -2.37
N LEU A 148 6.81 -10.94 -2.77
CA LEU A 148 5.61 -11.70 -2.38
C LEU A 148 5.68 -13.15 -2.85
N LEU A 149 6.10 -13.40 -4.09
CA LEU A 149 6.26 -14.76 -4.60
C LEU A 149 7.34 -15.55 -3.86
N LEU A 150 8.45 -14.91 -3.51
CA LEU A 150 9.54 -15.55 -2.77
C LEU A 150 9.11 -15.92 -1.36
N LEU A 151 8.37 -15.05 -0.67
CA LEU A 151 7.84 -15.37 0.66
C LEU A 151 6.99 -16.65 0.66
N LYS A 152 6.27 -16.95 -0.43
CA LYS A 152 5.48 -18.18 -0.58
C LYS A 152 6.30 -19.45 -0.77
N GLU A 153 7.59 -19.32 -1.09
CA GLU A 153 8.47 -20.49 -1.21
C GLU A 153 8.82 -21.09 0.18
N PHE A 154 8.43 -20.40 1.27
CA PHE A 154 8.64 -20.79 2.66
C PHE A 154 7.29 -21.12 3.33
N PRO A 155 6.91 -22.41 3.43
CA PRO A 155 5.60 -22.82 3.94
C PRO A 155 5.30 -22.37 5.38
N GLU A 156 6.34 -22.10 6.18
CA GLU A 156 6.16 -21.57 7.53
C GLU A 156 5.71 -20.11 7.56
N ILE A 157 6.03 -19.32 6.53
CA ILE A 157 5.68 -17.90 6.46
C ILE A 157 4.22 -17.76 6.06
N GLN A 158 3.43 -17.16 6.94
CA GLN A 158 1.99 -17.05 6.80
C GLN A 158 1.50 -15.65 7.18
N VAL A 159 0.23 -15.39 6.88
CA VAL A 159 -0.46 -14.14 7.19
C VAL A 159 -1.75 -14.45 7.95
N ASN A 160 -2.14 -13.58 8.86
CA ASN A 160 -3.40 -13.66 9.59
C ASN A 160 -4.05 -12.28 9.70
N GLU A 161 -5.11 -12.16 10.49
CA GLU A 161 -5.90 -10.93 10.62
C GLU A 161 -5.11 -9.73 11.19
N THR A 162 -4.00 -9.99 11.89
CA THR A 162 -3.13 -8.93 12.42
C THR A 162 -2.13 -8.41 11.40
N CYS A 163 -1.82 -9.18 10.35
CA CYS A 163 -0.85 -8.80 9.33
C CYS A 163 -1.41 -7.75 8.34
N GLY A 164 -0.80 -6.57 8.31
CA GLY A 164 -1.02 -5.49 7.37
C GLY A 164 0.00 -5.42 6.22
N PHE A 165 -0.46 -4.87 5.10
CA PHE A 165 0.39 -4.45 3.99
C PHE A 165 0.38 -2.92 3.93
N HIS A 166 1.43 -2.31 4.46
CA HIS A 166 1.54 -0.87 4.51
C HIS A 166 2.24 -0.32 3.28
N VAL A 167 1.76 0.81 2.78
CA VAL A 167 2.37 1.53 1.65
C VAL A 167 2.75 2.92 2.09
N HIS A 168 4.04 3.24 1.97
CA HIS A 168 4.58 4.57 2.20
C HIS A 168 4.83 5.26 0.87
N HIS A 169 4.27 6.45 0.67
CA HIS A 169 4.58 7.30 -0.48
C HIS A 169 5.52 8.42 -0.04
N GLY A 170 6.70 8.50 -0.67
CA GLY A 170 7.65 9.57 -0.40
C GLY A 170 7.07 10.91 -0.82
N VAL A 171 7.23 11.93 0.04
CA VAL A 171 6.79 13.30 -0.25
C VAL A 171 7.89 14.29 0.10
N ASP A 172 8.01 15.34 -0.71
CA ASP A 172 8.90 16.46 -0.45
C ASP A 172 8.08 17.53 0.29
N PRO A 173 8.38 17.83 1.57
CA PRO A 173 7.64 18.83 2.34
C PRO A 173 7.62 20.23 1.74
N GLU A 174 8.57 20.59 0.87
CA GLU A 174 8.58 21.87 0.17
C GLU A 174 7.51 21.93 -0.94
N ARG A 175 7.11 20.77 -1.47
CA ARG A 175 6.11 20.66 -2.57
C ARG A 175 4.77 20.10 -2.10
N PHE A 176 4.78 19.25 -1.08
CA PHE A 176 3.63 18.58 -0.49
C PHE A 176 3.32 19.18 0.88
N GLY A 177 2.90 20.45 0.87
CA GLY A 177 2.64 21.21 2.09
C GLY A 177 1.20 21.08 2.60
N GLU A 178 0.79 22.05 3.41
CA GLU A 178 -0.53 22.10 4.06
C GLU A 178 -1.71 21.95 3.08
N SER A 179 -1.62 22.55 1.89
CA SER A 179 -2.67 22.41 0.87
C SER A 179 -2.85 20.98 0.39
N GLN A 180 -1.75 20.26 0.14
CA GLN A 180 -1.77 18.88 -0.35
C GLN A 180 -2.22 17.94 0.77
N LEU A 181 -1.67 18.09 1.98
CA LEU A 181 -2.09 17.36 3.16
C LEU A 181 -3.59 17.50 3.43
N PHE A 182 -4.11 18.73 3.36
CA PHE A 182 -5.53 18.99 3.58
C PHE A 182 -6.39 18.33 2.49
N GLN A 183 -5.98 18.43 1.23
CA GLN A 183 -6.72 17.82 0.12
C GLN A 183 -6.73 16.30 0.22
N LEU A 184 -5.61 15.69 0.60
CA LEU A 184 -5.53 14.26 0.86
C LEU A 184 -6.49 13.86 1.99
N LEU A 185 -6.40 14.54 3.14
CA LEU A 185 -7.23 14.25 4.31
C LEU A 185 -8.71 14.40 3.99
N ARG A 186 -9.08 15.44 3.22
CA ARG A 186 -10.44 15.65 2.72
C ARG A 186 -10.93 14.48 1.87
N ILE A 187 -10.17 14.02 0.88
CA ILE A 187 -10.61 12.92 0.01
C ILE A 187 -10.73 11.63 0.80
N VAL A 188 -9.73 11.34 1.64
CA VAL A 188 -9.75 10.14 2.48
C VAL A 188 -10.96 10.19 3.40
N SER A 189 -11.23 11.27 4.13
CA SER A 189 -12.40 11.36 5.03
C SER A 189 -13.74 11.07 4.34
N ILE A 190 -13.90 11.45 3.06
CA ILE A 190 -15.13 11.21 2.29
C ILE A 190 -15.23 9.75 1.83
N PHE A 191 -14.11 9.16 1.41
CA PHE A 191 -14.09 7.84 0.76
C PHE A 191 -13.60 6.71 1.66
N GLU A 192 -13.12 6.99 2.87
CA GLU A 192 -12.56 6.01 3.79
C GLU A 192 -13.58 4.93 4.16
N GLY A 193 -14.83 5.32 4.48
CA GLY A 193 -15.91 4.36 4.70
C GLY A 193 -16.24 3.50 3.46
N TYR A 194 -15.89 3.95 2.26
CA TYR A 194 -15.96 3.12 1.05
C TYR A 194 -14.74 2.20 0.93
N ILE A 195 -13.52 2.68 1.21
CA ILE A 195 -12.29 1.88 1.24
C ILE A 195 -12.45 0.71 2.22
N TYR A 196 -12.90 0.96 3.45
CA TYR A 196 -13.15 -0.08 4.46
C TYR A 196 -14.21 -1.12 4.06
N ARG A 197 -15.16 -0.77 3.19
CA ARG A 197 -16.14 -1.72 2.64
C ARG A 197 -15.55 -2.64 1.58
N LEU A 198 -14.41 -2.28 1.00
CA LEU A 198 -13.68 -3.09 0.01
C LEU A 198 -12.66 -4.05 0.63
N LEU A 199 -12.48 -3.97 1.95
CA LEU A 199 -11.54 -4.74 2.75
C LEU A 199 -12.29 -5.73 3.66
N PRO A 200 -11.62 -6.78 4.16
CA PRO A 200 -12.18 -7.68 5.16
C PRO A 200 -12.70 -6.93 6.38
N GLU A 201 -13.75 -7.46 7.00
CA GLU A 201 -14.44 -6.81 8.11
C GLU A 201 -13.53 -6.59 9.32
N GLU A 202 -12.64 -7.55 9.56
CA GLU A 202 -11.68 -7.56 10.65
C GLU A 202 -10.75 -6.34 10.61
N ARG A 203 -10.43 -5.84 9.39
CA ARG A 203 -9.61 -4.62 9.23
C ARG A 203 -10.32 -3.36 9.71
N ARG A 204 -11.66 -3.31 9.65
CA ARG A 204 -12.44 -2.16 10.15
C ARG A 204 -12.41 -2.04 11.67
N GLN A 205 -12.13 -3.13 12.36
CA GLN A 205 -12.11 -3.23 13.82
C GLN A 205 -10.68 -3.32 14.36
N ALA A 206 -9.68 -3.31 13.49
CA ALA A 206 -8.29 -3.46 13.88
C ALA A 206 -7.78 -2.17 14.54
N GLU A 207 -7.29 -2.30 15.78
CA GLU A 207 -6.67 -1.21 16.52
C GLU A 207 -5.46 -0.60 15.82
N ALA A 208 -4.78 -1.36 14.96
CA ALA A 208 -3.63 -0.91 14.18
C ALA A 208 -3.99 -0.21 12.85
N CYS A 209 -5.30 -0.09 12.55
CA CYS A 209 -5.85 0.52 11.34
C CYS A 209 -7.26 1.09 11.61
N ARG A 210 -7.34 2.07 12.50
CA ARG A 210 -8.61 2.73 12.88
C ARG A 210 -9.08 3.70 11.78
N PRO A 211 -10.40 3.90 11.63
CA PRO A 211 -10.92 5.00 10.83
C PRO A 211 -10.40 6.36 11.30
N LEU A 212 -10.43 7.37 10.42
CA LEU A 212 -10.26 8.76 10.84
C LEU A 212 -11.45 9.18 11.71
N GLU A 213 -11.17 9.70 12.90
CA GLU A 213 -12.19 10.20 13.84
C GLU A 213 -12.30 11.74 13.78
N ILE A 214 -11.71 12.34 12.76
CA ILE A 214 -11.72 13.78 12.53
C ILE A 214 -12.96 14.16 11.71
N ASP A 215 -13.83 15.00 12.27
CA ASP A 215 -14.83 15.73 11.49
C ASP A 215 -14.18 16.98 10.85
N LEU A 216 -13.72 16.81 9.61
CA LEU A 216 -13.14 17.92 8.85
C LEU A 216 -14.13 19.03 8.54
N TYR A 217 -15.43 18.72 8.45
CA TYR A 217 -16.45 19.72 8.17
C TYR A 217 -16.63 20.62 9.39
N ASP A 218 -16.84 20.03 10.56
CA ASP A 218 -17.00 20.78 11.80
C ASP A 218 -15.73 21.54 12.16
N TRP A 219 -14.55 20.96 11.90
CA TRP A 219 -13.28 21.68 12.03
C TRP A 219 -13.25 22.93 11.13
N TYR A 220 -13.66 22.80 9.86
CA TYR A 220 -13.68 23.91 8.91
C TYR A 220 -14.73 25.00 9.26
N ARG A 221 -15.92 24.61 9.75
CA ARG A 221 -16.98 25.56 10.15
C ARG A 221 -16.63 26.36 11.40
N ASN A 222 -16.04 25.71 12.40
CA ASN A 222 -15.91 26.27 13.74
C ASN A 222 -14.57 26.98 13.98
N ASP A 223 -13.55 26.76 13.14
CA ASP A 223 -12.28 27.49 13.23
C ASP A 223 -12.34 28.83 12.47
N THR A 224 -13.10 29.79 12.99
CA THR A 224 -13.23 31.14 12.42
C THR A 224 -11.95 31.99 12.52
N ARG A 225 -10.85 31.45 13.09
CA ARG A 225 -9.63 32.19 13.43
C ARG A 225 -8.42 31.87 12.56
N ARG A 226 -8.47 30.87 11.67
CA ARG A 226 -7.32 30.48 10.83
C ARG A 226 -7.63 30.61 9.34
N ARG A 227 -6.96 31.58 8.69
CA ARG A 227 -6.75 31.56 7.23
C ARG A 227 -5.64 30.53 6.97
N HIS A 228 -5.98 29.46 6.26
CA HIS A 228 -5.15 28.25 5.94
C HIS A 228 -5.17 27.13 6.99
N PRO A 229 -5.31 25.86 6.56
CA PRO A 229 -5.32 24.74 7.49
C PRO A 229 -3.92 24.48 8.04
N VAL A 230 -3.84 24.22 9.34
CA VAL A 230 -2.67 23.60 9.97
C VAL A 230 -3.09 22.15 10.24
N VAL A 231 -2.94 21.29 9.24
CA VAL A 231 -3.34 19.87 9.25
C VAL A 231 -2.69 19.15 10.43
N GLN A 232 -1.48 19.58 10.82
CA GLN A 232 -0.82 19.07 12.01
C GLN A 232 -1.64 19.22 13.29
N ASN A 233 -2.34 20.34 13.48
CA ASN A 233 -3.17 20.54 14.66
C ASN A 233 -4.40 19.64 14.67
N VAL A 234 -4.98 19.41 13.48
CA VAL A 234 -6.09 18.47 13.30
C VAL A 234 -5.63 17.05 13.59
N TRP A 235 -4.44 16.68 13.11
CA TRP A 235 -3.89 15.34 13.27
C TRP A 235 -3.56 14.99 14.72
N TYR A 236 -3.01 15.96 15.47
CA TYR A 236 -2.68 15.80 16.88
C TYR A 236 -3.76 16.40 17.80
N SER A 237 -5.03 16.26 17.40
CA SER A 237 -6.19 16.64 18.21
C SER A 237 -6.64 15.50 19.12
N PRO A 238 -7.30 15.78 20.25
CA PRO A 238 -7.91 14.75 21.09
C PRO A 238 -8.90 13.86 20.32
N GLU A 239 -9.64 14.43 19.38
CA GLU A 239 -10.60 13.73 18.51
C GLU A 239 -9.90 12.68 17.64
N ASN A 240 -8.67 12.94 17.22
CA ASN A 240 -7.84 11.98 16.50
C ASN A 240 -6.98 11.12 17.44
N LEU A 241 -7.44 10.88 18.67
CA LEU A 241 -6.82 10.02 19.68
C LEU A 241 -5.37 10.40 20.02
N ASN A 242 -5.05 11.70 19.99
CA ASN A 242 -3.75 12.19 20.41
C ASN A 242 -3.57 12.02 21.93
N ASP A 243 -2.45 11.42 22.34
CA ASP A 243 -1.99 11.45 23.73
C ASP A 243 -1.03 12.64 23.92
N PRO A 244 -1.40 13.67 24.70
CA PRO A 244 -0.56 14.84 24.89
C PRO A 244 0.76 14.55 25.63
N GLU A 245 0.86 13.42 26.34
CA GLU A 245 2.07 13.01 27.06
C GLU A 245 3.10 12.35 26.14
N VAL A 246 2.71 11.98 24.91
CA VAL A 246 3.62 11.34 23.94
C VAL A 246 4.26 12.41 23.04
N PRO A 247 5.60 12.52 23.00
CA PRO A 247 6.26 13.48 22.13
C PRO A 247 6.01 13.19 20.63
N ARG A 248 5.67 14.23 19.87
CA ARG A 248 5.38 14.14 18.41
C ARG A 248 6.56 13.69 17.54
N ASN A 249 7.78 13.62 18.09
CA ASN A 249 8.97 13.12 17.39
C ASN A 249 9.25 11.63 17.63
N ARG A 250 8.41 10.94 18.43
CA ARG A 250 8.55 9.50 18.65
C ARG A 250 7.99 8.71 17.47
N LYS A 251 8.75 7.70 17.01
CA LYS A 251 8.31 6.70 16.00
C LYS A 251 6.94 6.09 16.33
N ILE A 252 6.77 5.70 17.59
CA ILE A 252 5.54 5.07 18.09
C ILE A 252 4.72 6.18 18.77
N HIS A 253 3.80 6.75 17.99
CA HIS A 253 2.83 7.74 18.44
C HIS A 253 1.42 7.18 18.28
N PRO A 254 0.47 7.38 19.22
CA PRO A 254 -0.88 6.82 19.13
C PRO A 254 -1.64 7.17 17.85
N THR A 255 -1.46 8.37 17.32
CA THR A 255 -2.06 8.82 16.05
C THR A 255 -1.50 8.11 14.81
N ARG A 256 -0.51 7.20 14.94
CA ARG A 256 -0.02 6.40 13.81
C ARG A 256 -1.01 5.33 13.36
N TYR A 257 -1.90 4.90 14.26
CA TYR A 257 -2.68 3.67 14.08
C TYR A 257 -4.00 3.88 13.31
N HIS A 258 -4.12 4.99 12.58
CA HIS A 258 -5.21 5.18 11.62
C HIS A 258 -4.87 4.54 10.26
N GLY A 259 -5.89 4.18 9.49
CA GLY A 259 -5.70 3.60 8.17
C GLY A 259 -4.92 4.52 7.23
N LEU A 260 -5.19 5.83 7.26
CA LEU A 260 -4.25 6.84 6.76
C LEU A 260 -3.37 7.26 7.93
N ASN A 261 -2.06 7.30 7.78
CA ASN A 261 -1.17 7.77 8.83
C ASN A 261 -0.34 8.97 8.35
N LEU A 262 -0.71 10.17 8.82
CA LEU A 262 0.06 11.40 8.61
C LEU A 262 1.15 11.63 9.66
N HIS A 263 1.20 10.87 10.77
CA HIS A 263 2.35 10.93 11.68
C HIS A 263 3.66 10.62 10.94
N SER A 264 3.60 9.69 9.97
CA SER A 264 4.71 9.36 9.08
C SER A 264 5.23 10.56 8.26
N TYR A 265 4.41 11.59 8.00
CA TYR A 265 4.83 12.79 7.29
C TYR A 265 5.88 13.56 8.09
N TRP A 266 5.58 13.84 9.36
CA TRP A 266 6.50 14.59 10.22
C TRP A 266 7.66 13.74 10.73
N TYR A 267 7.48 12.42 10.85
CA TYR A 267 8.51 11.51 11.34
C TYR A 267 9.49 11.03 10.24
N ARG A 268 8.99 10.76 9.02
CA ARG A 268 9.72 10.09 7.93
C ARG A 268 9.59 10.77 6.56
N GLN A 269 8.87 11.89 6.45
CA GLN A 269 8.58 12.54 5.16
C GLN A 269 7.91 11.60 4.15
N THR A 270 7.02 10.74 4.66
CA THR A 270 6.20 9.84 3.83
C THR A 270 4.74 9.93 4.26
N ILE A 271 3.82 9.61 3.36
CA ILE A 271 2.43 9.35 3.70
C ILE A 271 2.22 7.85 3.74
N GLU A 272 1.72 7.35 4.87
CA GLU A 272 1.54 5.92 5.08
C GLU A 272 0.06 5.51 4.98
N PHE A 273 -0.19 4.40 4.29
CA PHE A 273 -1.50 3.77 4.19
C PHE A 273 -1.46 2.37 4.82
N ARG A 274 -2.15 2.22 5.94
CA ARG A 274 -2.21 1.02 6.80
C ARG A 274 -3.44 0.14 6.56
N TYR A 275 -4.34 0.54 5.66
CA TYR A 275 -5.64 -0.12 5.46
C TYR A 275 -5.58 -1.63 5.15
N PHE A 276 -4.68 -2.00 4.24
CA PHE A 276 -4.80 -3.26 3.52
C PHE A 276 -4.23 -4.43 4.33
N PRO A 277 -4.88 -5.62 4.34
CA PRO A 277 -4.29 -6.81 4.95
C PRO A 277 -3.14 -7.37 4.11
N SER A 278 -2.16 -8.03 4.71
CA SER A 278 -1.18 -8.81 3.94
C SER A 278 -1.84 -9.97 3.24
N LEU A 279 -1.61 -10.11 1.92
CA LEU A 279 -2.14 -11.18 1.08
C LEU A 279 -1.04 -11.81 0.22
N LEU A 280 -0.41 -12.88 0.72
CA LEU A 280 0.63 -13.58 -0.05
C LEU A 280 0.06 -14.30 -1.29
N ASP A 281 -1.21 -14.72 -1.25
CA ASP A 281 -1.84 -15.46 -2.35
C ASP A 281 -2.42 -14.61 -3.48
N GLU A 282 -2.55 -13.29 -3.26
CA GLU A 282 -3.20 -12.38 -4.19
C GLU A 282 -2.30 -11.15 -4.44
N PRO A 283 -1.06 -11.35 -4.94
CA PRO A 283 -0.08 -10.27 -5.09
C PRO A 283 -0.59 -9.13 -5.99
N GLU A 284 -1.45 -9.44 -6.96
CA GLU A 284 -1.99 -8.41 -7.85
C GLU A 284 -3.00 -7.48 -7.15
N GLU A 285 -3.68 -7.94 -6.09
CA GLU A 285 -4.51 -7.05 -5.26
C GLU A 285 -3.65 -6.05 -4.47
N LEU A 286 -2.49 -6.49 -3.96
CA LEU A 286 -1.53 -5.63 -3.28
C LEU A 286 -0.90 -4.61 -4.24
N MET A 287 -0.56 -5.02 -5.47
CA MET A 287 -0.11 -4.08 -6.50
C MET A 287 -1.15 -3.00 -6.79
N GLN A 288 -2.41 -3.39 -6.96
CA GLN A 288 -3.50 -2.46 -7.23
C GLN A 288 -3.74 -1.50 -6.06
N TRP A 289 -3.47 -1.93 -4.83
CA TRP A 289 -3.48 -1.06 -3.66
C TRP A 289 -2.36 0.00 -3.68
N ILE A 290 -1.13 -0.37 -4.06
CA ILE A 290 -0.03 0.60 -4.24
C ILE A 290 -0.44 1.67 -5.27
N ILE A 291 -0.96 1.23 -6.42
CA ILE A 291 -1.37 2.13 -7.52
C ILE A 291 -2.51 3.05 -7.07
N PHE A 292 -3.51 2.51 -6.36
CA PHE A 292 -4.64 3.28 -5.86
C PHE A 292 -4.23 4.31 -4.81
N THR A 293 -3.39 3.94 -3.85
CA THR A 293 -2.91 4.88 -2.82
C THR A 293 -2.01 5.96 -3.42
N GLN A 294 -1.17 5.62 -4.40
CA GLN A 294 -0.40 6.60 -5.16
C GLN A 294 -1.34 7.61 -5.84
N PHE A 295 -2.40 7.12 -6.48
CA PHE A 295 -3.38 7.99 -7.12
C PHE A 295 -3.98 9.01 -6.13
N LEU A 296 -4.28 8.62 -4.88
CA LEU A 296 -4.79 9.56 -3.86
C LEU A 296 -3.78 10.65 -3.50
N ILE A 297 -2.49 10.31 -3.40
CA ILE A 297 -1.41 11.28 -3.19
C ILE A 297 -1.33 12.25 -4.36
N GLU A 298 -1.26 11.73 -5.58
CA GLU A 298 -1.14 12.56 -6.78
C GLU A 298 -2.35 13.46 -7.01
N TRP A 299 -3.55 12.96 -6.70
CA TRP A 299 -4.75 13.75 -6.73
C TRP A 299 -4.66 14.95 -5.78
N SER A 300 -4.11 14.75 -4.58
CA SER A 300 -3.95 15.82 -3.59
C SER A 300 -2.97 16.90 -4.05
N GLU A 301 -2.05 16.57 -4.97
CA GLU A 301 -1.17 17.50 -5.67
C GLU A 301 -1.80 18.16 -6.90
N GLY A 302 -3.04 17.78 -7.24
CA GLY A 302 -3.75 18.30 -8.41
C GLY A 302 -3.53 17.50 -9.69
N ARG A 303 -2.76 16.41 -9.68
CA ARG A 303 -2.63 15.50 -10.83
C ARG A 303 -3.89 14.64 -10.92
N ARG A 304 -4.78 15.00 -11.86
CA ARG A 304 -6.08 14.36 -12.05
C ARG A 304 -6.25 13.96 -13.52
N PRO A 305 -5.68 12.81 -13.92
CA PRO A 305 -5.63 12.41 -15.33
C PRO A 305 -7.03 12.25 -15.92
N GLN A 306 -7.13 12.32 -17.24
CA GLN A 306 -8.37 11.98 -17.94
C GLN A 306 -8.49 10.46 -18.01
N LEU A 307 -9.57 9.92 -17.45
CA LEU A 307 -9.82 8.48 -17.43
C LEU A 307 -10.60 8.04 -18.65
N GLU A 308 -10.30 6.85 -19.16
CA GLU A 308 -11.19 6.15 -20.08
C GLU A 308 -12.17 5.29 -19.26
N TYR A 309 -13.47 5.40 -19.56
CA TYR A 309 -14.48 4.56 -18.93
C TYR A 309 -14.39 3.13 -19.46
N LEU A 310 -14.26 2.18 -18.54
CA LEU A 310 -14.23 0.76 -18.83
C LEU A 310 -15.44 0.09 -18.18
N PRO A 311 -16.27 -0.65 -18.94
CA PRO A 311 -17.50 -1.24 -18.41
C PRO A 311 -17.25 -2.41 -17.44
N LYS A 312 -16.07 -3.02 -17.49
CA LYS A 312 -15.64 -4.10 -16.59
C LYS A 312 -14.31 -3.74 -15.96
N THR A 313 -14.31 -3.50 -14.66
CA THR A 313 -13.14 -3.08 -13.89
C THR A 313 -13.12 -3.74 -12.52
N ASN A 314 -11.98 -3.67 -11.84
CA ASN A 314 -11.86 -4.09 -10.45
C ASN A 314 -12.40 -3.02 -9.49
N LYS A 315 -12.47 -3.38 -8.19
CA LYS A 315 -12.98 -2.52 -7.13
C LYS A 315 -12.25 -1.18 -7.03
N TRP A 316 -10.93 -1.15 -7.25
CA TRP A 316 -10.11 0.05 -7.14
C TRP A 316 -10.38 1.07 -8.24
N MET A 317 -10.48 0.63 -9.49
CA MET A 317 -10.87 1.52 -10.59
C MET A 317 -12.30 2.03 -10.42
N ASN A 318 -13.22 1.21 -9.91
CA ASN A 318 -14.57 1.66 -9.56
C ASN A 318 -14.55 2.71 -8.43
N THR A 319 -13.64 2.57 -7.46
CA THR A 319 -13.43 3.60 -6.44
C THR A 319 -12.95 4.90 -7.08
N LEU A 320 -12.02 4.85 -8.04
CA LEU A 320 -11.60 6.03 -8.78
C LEU A 320 -12.78 6.71 -9.46
N TYR A 321 -13.61 5.97 -10.21
CA TYR A 321 -14.81 6.56 -10.83
C TYR A 321 -15.73 7.24 -9.80
N LYS A 322 -15.91 6.64 -8.62
CA LYS A 322 -16.67 7.24 -7.52
C LYS A 322 -16.01 8.50 -6.95
N ILE A 323 -14.68 8.53 -6.85
CA ILE A 323 -13.92 9.72 -6.45
C ILE A 323 -14.14 10.84 -7.46
N TYR A 324 -13.99 10.58 -8.76
CA TYR A 324 -14.25 11.57 -9.81
C TYR A 324 -15.69 12.06 -9.76
N GLN A 325 -16.67 11.17 -9.63
CA GLN A 325 -18.07 11.55 -9.53
C GLN A 325 -18.35 12.39 -8.27
N GLY A 326 -17.93 11.93 -7.09
CA GLY A 326 -18.19 12.59 -5.81
C GLY A 326 -17.44 13.91 -5.61
N THR A 327 -16.39 14.15 -6.40
CA THR A 327 -15.65 15.43 -6.42
C THR A 327 -16.09 16.36 -7.56
N GLY A 328 -17.14 16.01 -8.30
CA GLY A 328 -17.67 16.84 -9.40
C GLY A 328 -16.81 16.82 -10.68
N MET A 329 -15.94 15.83 -10.83
CA MET A 329 -14.98 15.70 -11.94
C MET A 329 -15.42 14.67 -12.99
N LEU A 330 -16.73 14.45 -13.15
CA LEU A 330 -17.25 13.48 -14.11
C LEU A 330 -16.80 13.77 -15.56
N SER A 331 -16.58 15.04 -15.91
CA SER A 331 -16.05 15.47 -17.23
C SER A 331 -14.63 14.97 -17.53
N HIS A 332 -13.88 14.53 -16.52
CA HIS A 332 -12.57 13.91 -16.71
C HIS A 332 -12.67 12.42 -17.03
N ILE A 333 -13.87 11.84 -17.12
CA ILE A 333 -14.07 10.46 -17.57
C ILE A 333 -14.62 10.49 -18.99
N ARG A 334 -13.85 9.97 -19.97
CA ARG A 334 -14.32 9.78 -21.34
C ARG A 334 -15.18 8.53 -21.43
N PHE A 335 -16.39 8.69 -21.96
CA PHE A 335 -17.30 7.57 -22.20
C PHE A 335 -17.27 7.20 -23.69
N PRO A 336 -17.34 5.90 -24.04
CA PRO A 336 -17.45 5.49 -25.43
C PRO A 336 -18.64 6.19 -26.11
N GLY A 337 -18.39 6.90 -27.22
CA GLY A 337 -19.42 7.58 -28.01
C GLY A 337 -19.69 9.05 -27.64
N SER A 338 -19.00 9.64 -26.65
CA SER A 338 -19.05 11.10 -26.45
C SER A 338 -18.24 11.82 -27.53
N LEU A 339 -18.90 12.47 -28.49
CA LEU A 339 -18.26 13.40 -29.43
C LEU A 339 -17.69 14.60 -28.65
N ASN A 340 -16.45 14.98 -28.95
CA ASN A 340 -15.82 16.19 -28.39
C ASN A 340 -16.65 17.43 -28.78
N HIS A 341 -17.46 17.96 -27.87
CA HIS A 341 -17.97 19.33 -27.99
C HIS A 341 -16.92 20.31 -27.48
N SER A 342 -15.85 20.50 -28.25
CA SER A 342 -14.92 21.61 -28.05
C SER A 342 -14.16 21.93 -29.34
N ALA A 343 -14.81 22.68 -30.23
CA ALA A 343 -14.23 23.67 -31.16
C ALA A 343 -15.33 24.10 -32.13
N GLY A 344 -16.04 25.17 -31.77
CA GLY A 344 -17.11 25.76 -32.56
C GLY A 344 -17.61 27.02 -31.88
N GLU A 345 -16.67 27.86 -31.46
CA GLU A 345 -16.99 29.23 -31.09
C GLU A 345 -17.34 29.96 -32.38
N LYS A 346 -18.52 30.56 -32.37
CA LYS A 346 -19.19 31.16 -33.52
C LYS A 346 -18.53 32.51 -33.84
N ASP A 347 -17.98 32.63 -35.04
CA ASP A 347 -17.94 33.92 -35.73
C ASP A 347 -19.27 34.10 -36.47
N VAL A 348 -20.18 34.88 -35.87
CA VAL A 348 -21.15 35.75 -36.56
C VAL A 348 -21.41 36.97 -35.67
#